data_AF-A0A7W7GB59-F1
#
_entry.id   AF-A0A7W7GB59-F1
#
_cell.length_a   1.000
_cell.length_b   1.000
_cell.length_c   1.000
_cell.angle_alpha   90.00
_cell.angle_beta   90.00
_cell.angle_gamma   90.00
#
_symmetry.space_group_name_H-M   'P 1'
#
loop_
_entity.id
_entity.type
_entity.pdbx_description
1 polymer ?
#
loop_
_entity_poly.entity_id
_entity_poly.type
_entity_poly.pdbx_seq_one_letter_code
_entity_poly.pdbx_strand_id
1 'polypeptide(L)'
;MAELGRALYTEGLTSQEVVHECYGVAFPQEFFVLAEADPRSLELMAHFTRLPWQLAVPLDRGGPHTRPGPLDDIERKVFARDPDLVPLFLGVNTDLTHGGGVRCYSLAELGAGRTTVFGIWKDVEPHNQVTRSGDSLLAVLHEHHTQYVEWLEEDLRLPERMRTRAIDDEIVDEIRELVVLIEEFQRRAAARQDG
;
A
#
# COMPACT_ATOMS: atom_id res chain seq x y z
N MET A 1 8.62 16.50 5.34
CA MET A 1 7.57 15.91 4.46
C MET A 1 6.18 16.36 4.85
N ALA A 2 5.61 15.96 5.99
CA ALA A 2 4.24 16.38 6.35
C ALA A 2 4.06 17.90 6.43
N GLU A 3 5.00 18.62 7.06
CA GLU A 3 4.97 20.09 7.13
C GLU A 3 5.09 20.74 5.74
N LEU A 4 5.98 20.22 4.89
CA LEU A 4 6.13 20.65 3.50
C LEU A 4 4.81 20.44 2.74
N GLY A 5 4.21 19.26 2.81
CA GLY A 5 2.94 18.97 2.14
C GLY A 5 1.81 19.92 2.57
N ARG A 6 1.73 20.28 3.87
CA ARG A 6 0.78 21.28 4.34
C ARG A 6 1.03 22.66 3.77
N ALA A 7 2.30 23.09 3.71
CA ALA A 7 2.67 24.37 3.11
C ALA A 7 2.29 24.42 1.63
N LEU A 8 2.59 23.36 0.88
CA LEU A 8 2.24 23.22 -0.54
C LEU A 8 0.72 23.27 -0.76
N TYR A 9 -0.07 22.58 0.05
CA TYR A 9 -1.55 22.72 -0.02
C TYR A 9 -2.03 24.13 0.33
N THR A 10 -1.36 24.83 1.26
CA THR A 10 -1.70 26.23 1.59
C THR A 10 -1.43 27.18 0.42
N GLU A 11 -0.45 26.84 -0.42
CA GLU A 11 -0.16 27.54 -1.68
C GLU A 11 -1.12 27.17 -2.82
N GLY A 12 -2.07 26.26 -2.58
CA GLY A 12 -3.13 25.91 -3.53
C GLY A 12 -2.81 24.73 -4.45
N LEU A 13 -1.72 23.99 -4.19
CA LEU A 13 -1.36 22.82 -4.98
C LEU A 13 -2.38 21.69 -4.80
N THR A 14 -2.59 20.92 -5.86
CA THR A 14 -3.37 19.69 -5.86
C THR A 14 -2.62 18.54 -5.19
N SER A 15 -3.31 17.45 -4.83
CA SER A 15 -2.67 16.27 -4.25
C SER A 15 -1.56 15.67 -5.14
N GLN A 16 -1.75 15.72 -6.46
CA GLN A 16 -0.75 15.22 -7.41
C GLN A 16 0.53 16.08 -7.38
N GLU A 17 0.36 17.40 -7.41
CA GLU A 17 1.48 18.35 -7.33
C GLU A 17 2.18 18.27 -5.98
N VAL A 18 1.43 18.17 -4.87
CA VAL A 18 2.02 18.02 -3.52
C VAL A 18 2.90 16.77 -3.42
N VAL A 19 2.41 15.62 -3.90
CA VAL A 19 3.18 14.37 -3.92
C VAL A 19 4.40 14.50 -4.84
N HIS A 20 4.23 15.13 -6.02
CA HIS A 20 5.33 15.38 -6.95
C HIS A 20 6.44 16.23 -6.33
N GLU A 21 6.10 17.38 -5.74
CA GLU A 21 7.07 18.28 -5.09
C GLU A 21 7.76 17.61 -3.89
N CYS A 22 7.04 16.74 -3.19
CA CYS A 22 7.58 16.01 -2.05
C CYS A 22 8.62 14.95 -2.46
N TYR A 23 8.38 14.21 -3.54
CA TYR A 23 9.20 13.06 -3.94
C TYR A 23 10.06 13.28 -5.19
N GLY A 24 9.90 14.43 -5.86
CA GLY A 24 10.60 14.78 -7.10
C GLY A 24 10.14 14.01 -8.34
N VAL A 25 9.13 13.13 -8.22
CA VAL A 25 8.61 12.28 -9.30
C VAL A 25 7.09 12.18 -9.21
N ALA A 26 6.43 12.03 -10.35
CA ALA A 26 4.99 11.79 -10.38
C ALA A 26 4.65 10.37 -9.91
N PHE A 27 3.58 10.25 -9.12
CA PHE A 27 3.05 8.96 -8.69
C PHE A 27 1.96 8.50 -9.67
N PRO A 28 1.74 7.18 -9.83
CA PRO A 28 0.76 6.67 -10.77
C PRO A 28 -0.68 6.88 -10.30
N GLN A 29 -1.65 6.87 -11.22
CA GLN A 29 -3.07 7.11 -10.89
C GLN A 29 -3.65 6.10 -9.90
N GLU A 30 -3.19 4.85 -9.93
CA GLU A 30 -3.58 3.82 -8.96
C GLU A 30 -3.34 4.23 -7.50
N PHE A 31 -2.25 4.98 -7.25
CA PHE A 31 -1.94 5.50 -5.93
C PHE A 31 -3.00 6.51 -5.48
N PHE A 32 -3.41 7.42 -6.36
CA PHE A 32 -4.42 8.43 -6.02
C PHE A 32 -5.83 7.84 -5.89
N VAL A 33 -6.18 6.84 -6.71
CA VAL A 33 -7.45 6.11 -6.56
C VAL A 33 -7.56 5.46 -5.18
N LEU A 34 -6.49 4.82 -4.70
CA LEU A 34 -6.44 4.25 -3.36
C LEU A 34 -6.46 5.34 -2.29
N ALA A 35 -5.65 6.39 -2.43
CA ALA A 35 -5.57 7.47 -1.46
C ALA A 35 -6.91 8.19 -1.24
N GLU A 36 -7.69 8.40 -2.31
CA GLU A 36 -9.04 8.98 -2.24
C GLU A 36 -10.01 8.12 -1.42
N ALA A 37 -9.83 6.80 -1.44
CA ALA A 37 -10.65 5.85 -0.69
C ALA A 37 -10.19 5.67 0.77
N ASP A 38 -9.17 6.42 1.21
CA ASP A 38 -8.48 6.27 2.50
C ASP A 38 -8.16 4.80 2.81
N PRO A 39 -7.02 4.26 2.33
CA PRO A 39 -6.73 2.84 2.39
C PRO A 39 -6.57 2.31 3.82
N ARG A 40 -6.41 3.19 4.82
CA ARG A 40 -6.37 2.80 6.25
C ARG A 40 -7.76 2.59 6.84
N SER A 41 -8.80 3.07 6.17
CA SER A 41 -10.20 2.83 6.51
C SER A 41 -10.78 1.62 5.80
N LEU A 42 -10.16 1.23 4.67
CA LEU A 42 -10.47 -0.01 3.97
C LEU A 42 -9.83 -1.14 4.77
N GLU A 43 -10.63 -2.07 5.30
CA GLU A 43 -10.17 -3.22 6.09
C GLU A 43 -9.41 -4.26 5.24
N LEU A 44 -8.58 -3.79 4.32
CA LEU A 44 -7.71 -4.59 3.48
C LEU A 44 -6.75 -5.40 4.38
N MET A 45 -6.35 -6.56 3.87
CA MET A 45 -5.38 -7.45 4.49
C MET A 45 -3.96 -6.90 4.34
N ALA A 46 -3.76 -5.63 4.68
CA ALA A 46 -2.51 -4.90 4.59
C ALA A 46 -2.53 -3.74 5.60
N HIS A 47 -1.38 -3.48 6.21
CA HIS A 47 -1.21 -2.27 7.02
C HIS A 47 -0.57 -1.18 6.17
N PHE A 48 -1.30 -0.09 5.92
CA PHE A 48 -0.79 1.03 5.12
C PHE A 48 0.09 1.95 5.94
N THR A 49 1.16 2.42 5.31
CA THR A 49 2.04 3.44 5.90
C THR A 49 1.30 4.76 6.10
N ARG A 50 1.92 5.67 6.84
CA ARG A 50 1.49 7.05 7.00
C ARG A 50 1.87 7.87 5.77
N LEU A 51 3.14 7.83 5.39
CA LEU A 51 3.63 8.41 4.14
C LEU A 51 3.88 7.27 3.14
N PRO A 52 3.49 7.44 1.86
CA PRO A 52 3.09 8.67 1.19
C PRO A 52 1.61 9.05 1.30
N TRP A 53 0.74 8.16 1.80
CA TRP A 53 -0.73 8.30 1.73
C TRP A 53 -1.28 9.63 2.25
N GLN A 54 -0.78 10.12 3.38
CA GLN A 54 -1.24 11.39 3.93
C GLN A 54 -0.93 12.61 3.07
N LEU A 55 0.09 12.54 2.20
CA LEU A 55 0.41 13.62 1.27
C LEU A 55 -0.58 13.73 0.12
N ALA A 56 -1.35 12.68 -0.14
CA ALA A 56 -2.40 12.69 -1.14
C ALA A 56 -3.77 13.16 -0.60
N VAL A 57 -3.87 13.43 0.70
CA VAL A 57 -5.09 13.90 1.37
C VAL A 57 -5.06 15.43 1.51
N PRO A 58 -6.02 16.17 0.93
CA PRO A 58 -6.13 17.62 1.10
C PRO A 58 -6.39 18.07 2.55
N LEU A 59 -6.07 19.33 2.87
CA LEU A 59 -6.18 19.89 4.22
C LEU A 59 -7.60 19.87 4.79
N ASP A 60 -8.62 20.11 3.96
CA ASP A 60 -10.04 20.08 4.33
C ASP A 60 -10.56 18.66 4.63
N ARG A 61 -9.80 17.62 4.24
CA ARG A 61 -10.11 16.21 4.49
C ARG A 61 -9.20 15.56 5.53
N GLY A 62 -8.53 16.38 6.34
CA GLY A 62 -7.66 15.93 7.43
C GLY A 62 -6.17 16.14 7.17
N GLY A 63 -5.77 16.21 5.89
CA GLY A 63 -4.43 16.61 5.46
C GLY A 63 -3.27 15.75 5.96
N PRO A 64 -2.04 16.12 5.59
CA PRO A 64 -0.86 15.64 6.26
C PRO A 64 -0.85 16.14 7.71
N HIS A 65 -0.68 15.23 8.67
CA HIS A 65 -0.45 15.58 10.07
C HIS A 65 0.90 15.06 10.57
N THR A 66 1.42 15.71 11.60
CA THR A 66 2.75 15.45 12.17
C THR A 66 2.76 14.37 13.25
N ARG A 67 1.59 13.85 13.63
CA ARG A 67 1.49 12.80 14.66
C ARG A 67 2.05 11.48 14.11
N PRO A 68 2.91 10.78 14.87
CA PRO A 68 3.46 9.51 14.43
C PRO A 68 2.37 8.43 14.34
N GLY A 69 2.44 7.62 13.29
CA GLY A 69 1.64 6.43 13.08
C GLY A 69 2.33 5.14 13.53
N PRO A 70 1.61 4.01 13.60
CA PRO A 70 2.13 2.73 14.07
C PRO A 70 3.22 2.13 13.16
N LEU A 71 3.26 2.49 11.87
CA LEU A 71 4.29 2.02 10.93
C LEU A 71 5.44 3.02 10.72
N ASP A 72 5.45 4.15 11.44
CA ASP A 72 6.48 5.17 11.27
C ASP A 72 7.89 4.63 11.52
N ASP A 73 8.04 3.63 12.41
CA ASP A 73 9.32 2.97 12.67
C ASP A 73 9.80 2.17 11.45
N ILE A 74 8.89 1.47 10.78
CA ILE A 74 9.18 0.73 9.54
C ILE A 74 9.49 1.72 8.42
N GLU A 75 8.72 2.79 8.27
CA GLU A 75 8.98 3.84 7.28
C GLU A 75 10.38 4.43 7.42
N ARG A 76 10.76 4.82 8.66
CA ARG A 76 12.09 5.36 8.95
C ARG A 76 13.19 4.35 8.64
N LYS A 77 12.99 3.06 8.98
CA LYS A 77 13.98 2.01 8.69
C LYS A 77 14.14 1.78 7.19
N VAL A 78 13.04 1.68 6.43
CA VAL A 78 13.08 1.51 4.96
C VAL A 78 13.81 2.69 4.33
N PHE A 79 13.42 3.92 4.67
CA PHE A 79 14.05 5.11 4.12
C PHE A 79 15.54 5.24 4.49
N ALA A 80 15.92 4.88 5.71
CA ALA A 80 17.33 4.87 6.13
C ALA A 80 18.14 3.78 5.42
N ARG A 81 17.51 2.64 5.09
CA ARG A 81 18.13 1.53 4.37
C ARG A 81 18.32 1.83 2.89
N ASP A 82 17.34 2.48 2.27
CA ASP A 82 17.37 2.88 0.87
C ASP A 82 16.45 4.11 0.66
N PRO A 83 17.03 5.31 0.48
CA PRO A 83 16.25 6.54 0.24
C PRO A 83 15.44 6.55 -1.05
N ASP A 84 15.73 5.63 -1.99
CA ASP A 84 14.96 5.49 -3.23
C ASP A 84 13.62 4.75 -3.00
N LEU A 85 13.47 4.04 -1.87
CA LEU A 85 12.27 3.29 -1.57
C LEU A 85 11.22 4.13 -0.83
N VAL A 86 10.01 4.18 -1.39
CA VAL A 86 8.83 4.79 -0.76
C VAL A 86 7.91 3.68 -0.26
N PRO A 87 7.83 3.40 1.05
CA PRO A 87 7.01 2.33 1.58
C PRO A 87 5.51 2.68 1.52
N LEU A 88 4.70 1.72 1.08
CA LEU A 88 3.27 1.88 0.79
C LEU A 88 2.42 1.07 1.77
N PHE A 89 2.69 -0.23 1.91
CA PHE A 89 1.96 -1.08 2.85
C PHE A 89 2.81 -2.26 3.30
N LEU A 90 2.43 -2.88 4.42
CA LEU A 90 2.95 -4.14 4.92
C LEU A 90 1.87 -5.21 4.73
N GLY A 91 2.17 -6.26 3.95
CA GLY A 91 1.26 -7.39 3.77
C GLY A 91 1.12 -8.19 5.07
N VAL A 92 -0.12 -8.58 5.39
CA VAL A 92 -0.40 -9.41 6.58
C VAL A 92 -0.17 -10.89 6.25
N ASN A 93 -0.14 -11.74 7.28
CA ASN A 93 0.12 -13.18 7.17
C ASN A 93 1.42 -13.55 6.45
N THR A 94 2.46 -13.87 7.22
CA THR A 94 3.81 -14.21 6.72
C THR A 94 3.90 -15.47 5.86
N ASP A 95 2.85 -16.29 5.81
CA ASP A 95 2.82 -17.51 5.00
C ASP A 95 2.48 -17.23 3.52
N LEU A 96 2.07 -15.99 3.20
CA LEU A 96 1.74 -15.57 1.84
C LEU A 96 2.92 -14.91 1.12
N THR A 97 2.90 -14.90 -0.21
CA THR A 97 3.96 -14.30 -1.05
C THR A 97 4.26 -12.85 -0.68
N HIS A 98 3.21 -12.09 -0.38
CA HIS A 98 3.33 -10.69 0.03
C HIS A 98 3.29 -10.45 1.54
N GLY A 99 3.16 -11.53 2.29
CA GLY A 99 3.12 -11.54 3.75
C GLY A 99 4.42 -11.12 4.41
N GLY A 100 4.34 -10.26 5.43
CA GLY A 100 5.51 -9.86 6.22
C GLY A 100 6.51 -8.96 5.48
N GLY A 101 6.23 -8.63 4.22
CA GLY A 101 7.03 -7.72 3.43
C GLY A 101 6.39 -6.34 3.34
N VAL A 102 7.23 -5.30 3.44
CA VAL A 102 6.88 -3.93 3.11
C VAL A 102 6.97 -3.78 1.61
N ARG A 103 5.89 -3.31 0.99
CA ARG A 103 5.80 -3.03 -0.45
C ARG A 103 6.07 -1.56 -0.68
N CYS A 104 6.94 -1.28 -1.63
CA CYS A 104 7.49 0.04 -1.88
C CYS A 104 7.41 0.38 -3.37
N TYR A 105 7.23 1.65 -3.69
CA TYR A 105 7.70 2.17 -4.97
C TYR A 105 9.20 2.47 -4.89
N SER A 106 9.85 2.49 -6.06
CA SER A 106 11.20 3.05 -6.25
C SER A 106 11.07 4.41 -6.94
N LEU A 107 11.70 5.45 -6.39
CA LEU A 107 11.70 6.78 -7.01
C LEU A 107 12.41 6.77 -8.37
N ALA A 108 13.48 6.00 -8.51
CA ALA A 108 14.17 5.81 -9.78
C ALA A 108 13.27 5.16 -10.85
N GLU A 109 12.49 4.15 -10.49
CA GLU A 109 11.55 3.49 -11.40
C GLU A 109 10.38 4.41 -11.78
N LEU A 110 9.81 5.11 -10.80
CA LEU A 110 8.76 6.11 -11.03
C LEU A 110 9.25 7.26 -11.93
N GLY A 111 10.47 7.76 -11.69
CA GLY A 111 11.10 8.78 -12.54
C GLY A 111 11.34 8.32 -13.98
N ALA A 112 11.44 7.01 -14.19
CA ALA A 112 11.52 6.39 -15.51
C ALA A 112 10.14 5.96 -16.08
N GLY A 113 9.04 6.37 -15.45
CA GLY A 113 7.67 6.09 -15.88
C GLY A 113 7.20 4.66 -15.62
N ARG A 114 7.89 3.90 -14.76
CA ARG A 114 7.54 2.52 -14.41
C ARG A 114 6.89 2.46 -13.03
N THR A 115 5.81 1.69 -12.92
CA THR A 115 5.03 1.51 -11.68
C THR A 115 5.44 0.27 -10.89
N THR A 116 6.61 -0.28 -11.18
CA THR A 116 7.11 -1.50 -10.56
C THR A 116 7.19 -1.36 -9.05
N VAL A 117 6.66 -2.37 -8.37
CA VAL A 117 6.62 -2.45 -6.91
C VAL A 117 7.73 -3.37 -6.43
N PHE A 118 8.42 -2.93 -5.39
CA PHE A 118 9.48 -3.69 -4.71
C PHE A 118 9.03 -4.13 -3.33
N GLY A 119 9.68 -5.15 -2.81
CA GLY A 119 9.43 -5.74 -1.51
C GLY A 119 10.71 -5.80 -0.69
N ILE A 120 10.61 -5.48 0.58
CA ILE A 120 11.65 -5.71 1.58
C ILE A 120 11.02 -6.30 2.84
N TRP A 121 11.71 -7.22 3.51
CA TRP A 121 11.19 -7.83 4.74
C TRP A 121 11.03 -6.80 5.88
N LYS A 122 9.95 -6.92 6.67
CA LYS A 122 9.52 -5.92 7.68
C LYS A 122 10.56 -5.55 8.75
N ASP A 123 11.50 -6.45 9.04
CA ASP A 123 12.53 -6.19 10.06
C ASP A 123 13.62 -5.22 9.54
N VAL A 124 13.67 -5.01 8.21
CA VAL A 124 14.55 -4.07 7.49
C VAL A 124 16.00 -4.16 7.97
N GLU A 125 16.59 -5.34 7.81
CA GLU A 125 18.00 -5.58 8.14
C GLU A 125 18.90 -5.35 6.92
N PRO A 126 20.20 -5.02 7.10
CA PRO A 126 21.10 -4.75 5.98
C PRO A 126 21.17 -5.87 4.94
N HIS A 127 21.04 -7.12 5.37
CA HIS A 127 21.11 -8.32 4.53
C HIS A 127 19.78 -8.69 3.87
N ASN A 128 18.67 -8.06 4.24
CA ASN A 128 17.39 -8.29 3.59
C ASN A 128 17.47 -7.70 2.18
N GLN A 129 17.23 -8.55 1.18
CA GLN A 129 17.24 -8.14 -0.22
C GLN A 129 15.96 -7.35 -0.54
N VAL A 130 16.12 -6.35 -1.41
CA VAL A 130 15.01 -5.67 -2.06
C VAL A 130 14.70 -6.43 -3.34
N THR A 131 13.50 -6.96 -3.47
CA THR A 131 13.09 -7.80 -4.60
C THR A 131 11.92 -7.19 -5.35
N ARG A 132 11.86 -7.36 -6.66
CA ARG A 132 10.67 -7.00 -7.44
C ARG A 132 9.47 -7.83 -6.95
N SER A 133 8.36 -7.18 -6.64
CA SER A 133 7.12 -7.80 -6.16
C SER A 133 6.03 -7.85 -7.22
N GLY A 134 6.00 -6.89 -8.16
CA GLY A 134 5.01 -6.85 -9.23
C GLY A 134 5.11 -5.56 -10.05
N ASP A 135 4.23 -5.43 -11.04
CA ASP A 135 4.30 -4.34 -12.04
C ASP A 135 3.46 -3.11 -11.67
N SER A 136 2.53 -3.26 -10.74
CA SER A 136 1.71 -2.18 -10.23
C SER A 136 1.26 -2.45 -8.79
N LEU A 137 0.92 -1.39 -8.06
CA LEU A 137 0.46 -1.47 -6.68
C LEU A 137 -0.85 -2.26 -6.57
N LEU A 138 -1.81 -1.97 -7.44
CA LEU A 138 -3.09 -2.66 -7.41
C LEU A 138 -3.01 -4.11 -7.87
N ALA A 139 -2.03 -4.48 -8.71
CA ALA A 139 -1.79 -5.89 -9.06
C ALA A 139 -1.23 -6.65 -7.86
N VAL A 140 -0.25 -6.08 -7.14
CA VAL A 140 0.32 -6.71 -5.94
C VAL A 140 -0.71 -6.84 -4.82
N LEU A 141 -1.56 -5.83 -4.61
CA LEU A 141 -2.67 -5.91 -3.65
C LEU A 141 -3.69 -6.98 -4.03
N HIS A 142 -4.07 -7.07 -5.31
CA HIS A 142 -5.01 -8.08 -5.81
C HIS A 142 -4.46 -9.50 -5.62
N GLU A 143 -3.20 -9.74 -5.99
CA GLU A 143 -2.54 -11.03 -5.80
C GLU A 143 -2.49 -11.40 -4.30
N HIS A 144 -2.14 -10.45 -3.44
CA HIS A 144 -2.08 -10.68 -2.00
C HIS A 144 -3.43 -11.10 -1.42
N HIS A 145 -4.51 -10.41 -1.78
CA HIS A 145 -5.85 -10.71 -1.27
C HIS A 145 -6.39 -12.01 -1.85
N THR A 146 -6.10 -12.31 -3.12
CA THR A 146 -6.47 -13.59 -3.75
C THR A 146 -5.81 -14.76 -3.01
N GLN A 147 -4.50 -14.68 -2.74
CA GLN A 147 -3.78 -15.69 -1.96
C GLN A 147 -4.32 -15.80 -0.52
N TYR A 148 -4.77 -14.68 0.07
CA TYR A 148 -5.34 -14.67 1.40
C TYR A 148 -6.70 -15.40 1.45
N VAL A 149 -7.54 -15.24 0.43
CA VAL A 149 -8.80 -16.00 0.27
C VAL A 149 -8.51 -17.49 0.09
N GLU A 150 -7.57 -17.85 -0.78
CA GLU A 150 -7.19 -19.25 -1.00
C GLU A 150 -6.70 -19.90 0.30
N TRP A 151 -5.85 -19.19 1.06
CA TRP A 151 -5.36 -19.66 2.36
C TRP A 151 -6.49 -19.82 3.39
N LEU A 152 -7.45 -18.89 3.43
CA LEU A 152 -8.66 -18.99 4.27
C LEU A 152 -9.49 -20.23 3.93
N GLU A 153 -9.74 -20.46 2.64
CA GLU A 153 -10.52 -21.60 2.16
C GLU A 153 -9.82 -22.94 2.47
N GLU A 154 -8.49 -22.99 2.35
CA GLU A 154 -7.72 -24.16 2.74
C GLU A 154 -7.82 -24.44 4.25
N ASP A 155 -7.72 -23.43 5.10
CA ASP A 155 -7.88 -23.59 6.56
C ASP A 155 -9.31 -24.04 6.92
N LEU A 156 -10.35 -23.53 6.23
CA LEU A 156 -11.74 -23.97 6.42
C LEU A 156 -11.95 -25.46 6.11
N ARG A 157 -11.22 -26.01 5.14
CA ARG A 157 -11.28 -27.44 4.78
C ARG A 157 -10.66 -28.33 5.86
N LEU A 158 -9.86 -27.78 6.78
CA LEU A 158 -9.28 -28.52 7.89
C LEU A 158 -10.32 -28.81 8.99
N PRO A 159 -10.20 -29.94 9.70
CA PRO A 159 -10.99 -30.20 10.91
C PRO A 159 -10.79 -29.06 11.91
N GLU A 160 -11.85 -28.66 12.62
CA GLU A 160 -11.85 -27.48 13.52
C GLU A 160 -10.66 -27.44 14.50
N ARG A 161 -10.28 -28.60 15.07
CA ARG A 161 -9.13 -28.74 15.97
C ARG A 161 -7.75 -28.48 15.34
N MET A 162 -7.68 -28.43 14.01
CA MET A 162 -6.48 -28.20 13.20
C MET A 162 -6.47 -26.82 12.55
N ARG A 163 -7.58 -26.07 12.66
CA ARG A 163 -7.68 -24.71 12.13
C ARG A 163 -6.78 -23.78 12.92
N THR A 164 -6.15 -22.86 12.21
CA THR A 164 -5.29 -21.84 12.83
C THR A 164 -6.09 -20.74 13.53
N ARG A 165 -7.40 -20.64 13.23
CA ARG A 165 -8.32 -19.63 13.77
C ARG A 165 -9.78 -20.08 13.63
N ALA A 166 -10.66 -19.43 14.39
CA ALA A 166 -12.09 -19.52 14.17
C ALA A 166 -12.45 -18.74 12.88
N ILE A 167 -12.37 -19.43 11.75
CA ILE A 167 -12.88 -18.94 10.46
C ILE A 167 -14.20 -19.63 10.18
N ASP A 168 -15.16 -18.86 9.71
CA ASP A 168 -16.39 -19.33 9.07
C ASP A 168 -16.47 -18.81 7.62
N ASP A 169 -17.50 -19.25 6.90
CA ASP A 169 -17.70 -18.86 5.50
C ASP A 169 -17.96 -17.36 5.34
N GLU A 170 -18.53 -16.69 6.36
CA GLU A 170 -18.81 -15.25 6.36
C GLU A 170 -17.53 -14.43 6.25
N ILE A 171 -16.50 -14.76 7.05
CA ILE A 171 -15.18 -14.11 6.96
C ILE A 171 -14.56 -14.30 5.56
N VAL A 172 -14.73 -15.46 4.93
CA VAL A 172 -14.16 -15.68 3.59
C VAL A 172 -14.87 -14.85 2.54
N ASP A 173 -16.19 -14.74 2.64
CA ASP A 173 -16.98 -13.91 1.74
C ASP A 173 -16.66 -12.41 1.91
N GLU A 174 -16.49 -11.92 3.14
CA GLU A 174 -16.03 -10.56 3.41
C GLU A 174 -14.69 -10.25 2.71
N ILE A 175 -13.70 -11.15 2.80
CA ILE A 175 -12.41 -10.94 2.15
C ILE A 175 -12.52 -11.04 0.61
N ARG A 176 -13.43 -11.88 0.07
CA ARG A 176 -13.71 -11.91 -1.37
C ARG A 176 -14.27 -10.58 -1.87
N GLU A 177 -15.12 -9.92 -1.08
CA GLU A 177 -15.62 -8.58 -1.43
C GLU A 177 -14.49 -7.54 -1.52
N LEU A 178 -13.44 -7.67 -0.70
CA LEU A 178 -12.25 -6.82 -0.80
C LEU A 178 -11.47 -7.05 -2.10
N VAL A 179 -11.43 -8.28 -2.63
CA VAL A 179 -10.84 -8.56 -3.95
C VAL A 179 -11.61 -7.80 -5.04
N VAL A 180 -12.95 -7.86 -5.02
CA VAL A 180 -13.81 -7.14 -5.97
C VAL A 180 -13.61 -5.62 -5.87
N LEU A 181 -13.45 -5.09 -4.65
CA LEU A 181 -13.14 -3.69 -4.42
C LEU A 181 -11.80 -3.28 -5.05
N ILE A 182 -10.77 -4.11 -4.93
CA ILE A 182 -9.46 -3.86 -5.55
C ILE A 182 -9.57 -3.85 -7.08
N GLU A 183 -10.35 -4.77 -7.66
CA GLU A 183 -10.60 -4.79 -9.11
C GLU A 183 -11.34 -3.53 -9.58
N GLU A 184 -12.24 -2.99 -8.77
CA GLU A 184 -12.88 -1.69 -9.07
C GLU A 184 -11.86 -0.54 -9.05
N PHE A 185 -10.92 -0.54 -8.10
CA PHE A 185 -9.83 0.42 -8.13
C PHE A 185 -8.94 0.27 -9.37
N GLN A 186 -8.68 -0.96 -9.83
CA GLN A 186 -7.93 -1.20 -11.08
C GLN A 186 -8.64 -0.60 -12.28
N ARG A 187 -9.96 -0.80 -12.40
CA ARG A 187 -10.78 -0.21 -13.47
C ARG A 187 -10.76 1.32 -13.43
N ARG A 188 -10.92 1.91 -12.24
CA ARG A 188 -10.86 3.37 -12.05
C ARG A 188 -9.49 3.95 -12.38
N ALA A 189 -8.41 3.25 -12.03
CA ALA A 189 -7.05 3.69 -12.33
C ALA A 189 -6.78 3.68 -13.84
N ALA A 190 -7.17 2.61 -14.55
CA ALA A 190 -7.05 2.51 -16.00
C ALA A 190 -7.83 3.63 -16.72
N ALA A 191 -9.08 3.87 -16.32
CA ALA A 191 -9.91 4.92 -16.90
C ALA A 191 -9.32 6.34 -16.73
N ARG A 192 -8.50 6.58 -15.69
CA ARG A 192 -7.81 7.85 -15.45
C ARG A 192 -6.46 7.97 -16.16
N GLN A 193 -5.88 6.87 -16.62
CA GLN A 193 -4.62 6.88 -17.38
C GLN A 193 -4.87 7.16 -18.87
N ASP A 194 -6.03 6.76 -19.38
CA ASP A 194 -6.40 6.90 -20.79
C ASP A 194 -7.10 8.24 -21.14
N GLY A 195 -7.43 9.07 -20.14
CA GLY A 195 -8.15 10.34 -20.30
C GLY A 195 -7.26 11.56 -20.08
#